data_AF-A0A7V3RJ42-F1
#
_entry.id   AF-A0A7V3RJ42-F1
#
_cell.length_a   1.000
_cell.length_b   1.000
_cell.length_c   1.000
_cell.angle_alpha   90.00
_cell.angle_beta   90.00
_cell.angle_gamma   90.00
#
_symmetry.space_group_name_H-M   'P 1'
#
loop_
_entity.id
_entity.type
_entity.pdbx_description
1 polymer ?
#
loop_
_entity_poly.entity_id
_entity_poly.type
_entity_poly.pdbx_seq_one_letter_code
_entity_poly.pdbx_strand_id
1 'polypeptide(L)'
;MTLLTDYNKVYPAMEGRNNLFRDILILTIFGIAFGYIEGAAAHYLRVYLYPTGFGNTLKIDLHSFLIEIGREFSTLVVLWCVAMLTRGSFSIKFSNFVFIFAIWDIVYYVALYIFEKWPTCLLDWDVLFLIPIPWFAPVIVPITISLIGIIGCFVVRFIHAGKEKIRAGFLTSILLWSALILWLVSFLRHSPSEHFPAYYDWELFFHGIFLAIAGFVNLILVNKGGLKQK
;
A
#
# COMPACT_ATOMS: atom_id res chain seq x y z
N MET A 1 21.00 -25.72 35.54
CA MET A 1 19.72 -26.03 34.87
C MET A 1 18.98 -24.76 34.42
N THR A 2 19.09 -23.63 35.14
CA THR A 2 18.48 -22.33 34.80
C THR A 2 19.03 -21.68 33.51
N LEU A 3 20.33 -21.82 33.23
CA LEU A 3 20.97 -21.24 32.02
C LEU A 3 20.53 -21.89 30.70
N LEU A 4 20.18 -23.19 30.71
CA LEU A 4 19.73 -23.91 29.50
C LEU A 4 18.28 -23.58 29.14
N THR A 5 17.45 -23.25 30.14
CA THR A 5 16.06 -22.85 29.94
C THR A 5 15.95 -21.46 29.30
N ASP A 6 16.87 -20.55 29.63
CA ASP A 6 16.96 -19.23 28.99
C ASP A 6 17.51 -19.32 27.56
N TYR A 7 18.50 -20.18 27.33
CA TYR A 7 19.05 -20.40 25.98
C TYR A 7 17.95 -20.84 24.99
N ASN A 8 17.12 -21.81 25.38
CA ASN A 8 16.01 -22.30 24.55
C ASN A 8 14.90 -21.27 24.30
N LYS A 9 14.83 -20.18 25.06
CA LYS A 9 13.89 -19.06 24.81
C LYS A 9 14.53 -17.92 24.03
N VAL A 10 15.81 -17.65 24.25
CA VAL A 10 16.56 -16.55 23.62
C VAL A 10 16.83 -16.84 22.15
N TYR A 11 17.25 -18.07 21.80
CA TYR A 11 17.56 -18.44 20.41
C TYR A 11 16.39 -18.30 19.44
N PRO A 12 15.21 -18.89 19.69
CA PRO A 12 14.06 -18.72 18.79
C PRO A 12 13.55 -17.27 18.71
N ALA A 13 13.71 -16.48 19.78
CA ALA A 13 13.37 -15.06 19.77
C ALA A 13 14.34 -14.21 18.92
N MET A 14 15.63 -14.54 18.93
CA MET A 14 16.64 -13.88 18.08
C MET A 14 16.48 -14.28 16.61
N GLU A 15 16.22 -15.56 16.34
CA GLU A 15 15.96 -16.06 14.98
C GLU A 15 14.69 -15.45 14.39
N GLY A 16 13.60 -15.35 15.16
CA GLY A 16 12.38 -14.66 14.76
C GLY A 16 12.57 -13.17 14.44
N ARG A 17 13.41 -12.47 15.21
CA ARG A 17 13.71 -11.04 14.98
C ARG A 17 14.56 -10.82 13.72
N ASN A 18 15.55 -11.69 13.49
CA ASN A 18 16.40 -11.65 12.29
C ASN A 18 15.61 -11.95 11.01
N ASN A 19 14.64 -12.85 11.08
CA ASN A 19 13.75 -13.15 9.96
C ASN A 19 12.82 -11.97 9.62
N LEU A 20 12.31 -11.25 10.62
CA LEU A 20 11.44 -10.08 10.40
C LEU A 20 12.17 -8.92 9.70
N PHE A 21 13.41 -8.63 10.12
CA PHE A 21 14.24 -7.60 9.49
C PHE A 21 14.60 -7.99 8.05
N ARG A 22 14.97 -9.25 7.84
CA ARG A 22 15.22 -9.81 6.51
C ARG A 22 14.01 -9.65 5.60
N ASP A 23 12.81 -9.98 6.07
CA ASP A 23 11.58 -9.85 5.27
C ASP A 23 11.35 -8.38 4.87
N ILE A 24 11.46 -7.43 5.80
CA ILE A 24 11.30 -6.00 5.48
C ILE A 24 12.34 -5.56 4.45
N LEU A 25 13.61 -5.89 4.66
CA LEU A 25 14.67 -5.51 3.73
C LEU A 25 14.41 -6.05 2.31
N ILE A 26 14.06 -7.34 2.20
CA ILE A 26 13.77 -7.98 0.91
C ILE A 26 12.54 -7.34 0.25
N LEU A 27 11.45 -7.13 1.01
CA LEU A 27 10.23 -6.52 0.49
C LEU A 27 10.44 -5.07 0.08
N THR A 28 11.27 -4.31 0.81
CA THR A 28 11.64 -2.94 0.44
C THR A 28 12.45 -2.92 -0.85
N ILE A 29 13.49 -3.77 -0.96
CA ILE A 29 14.30 -3.86 -2.19
C ILE A 29 13.42 -4.27 -3.38
N PHE A 30 12.55 -5.25 -3.19
CA PHE A 30 11.61 -5.68 -4.23
C PHE A 30 10.66 -4.54 -4.62
N GLY A 31 10.02 -3.88 -3.64
CA GLY A 31 9.08 -2.80 -3.88
C GLY A 31 9.72 -1.63 -4.64
N ILE A 32 10.97 -1.28 -4.29
CA ILE A 32 11.75 -0.26 -5.02
C ILE A 32 12.02 -0.69 -6.46
N ALA A 33 12.57 -1.90 -6.65
CA ALA A 33 12.90 -2.39 -7.98
C ALA A 33 11.65 -2.50 -8.87
N PHE A 34 10.56 -3.04 -8.33
CA PHE A 34 9.33 -3.24 -9.07
C PHE A 34 8.57 -1.93 -9.31
N GLY A 35 8.58 -1.00 -8.36
CA GLY A 35 8.01 0.35 -8.54
C GLY A 35 8.71 1.12 -9.65
N TYR A 36 10.04 1.00 -9.74
CA TYR A 36 10.80 1.57 -10.86
C TYR A 36 10.40 0.95 -12.20
N ILE A 37 10.25 -0.38 -12.27
CA ILE A 37 9.83 -1.09 -13.50
C ILE A 37 8.44 -0.63 -13.95
N GLU A 38 7.49 -0.54 -13.02
CA GLU A 38 6.14 -0.04 -13.36
C GLU A 38 6.16 1.43 -13.78
N GLY A 39 6.98 2.27 -13.13
CA GLY A 39 7.17 3.66 -13.56
C GLY A 39 7.75 3.75 -14.98
N ALA A 40 8.69 2.87 -15.34
CA ALA A 40 9.25 2.81 -16.69
C ALA A 40 8.23 2.30 -17.72
N ALA A 41 7.42 1.29 -17.37
CA ALA A 41 6.34 0.80 -18.22
C ALA A 41 5.29 1.89 -18.48
N ALA A 42 4.84 2.58 -17.42
CA ALA A 42 3.91 3.70 -17.54
C ALA A 42 4.49 4.85 -18.36
N HIS A 43 5.79 5.15 -18.20
CA HIS A 43 6.48 6.15 -19.01
C HIS A 43 6.44 5.81 -20.50
N TYR A 44 6.85 4.59 -20.87
CA TYR A 44 6.84 4.19 -22.28
C TYR A 44 5.45 4.22 -22.88
N LEU A 45 4.43 3.85 -22.11
CA LEU A 45 3.06 3.95 -22.57
C LEU A 45 2.62 5.41 -22.75
N ARG A 46 2.96 6.32 -21.82
CA ARG A 46 2.64 7.75 -21.95
C ARG A 46 3.30 8.35 -23.19
N VAL A 47 4.56 8.02 -23.46
CA VAL A 47 5.26 8.47 -24.68
C VAL A 47 4.56 7.95 -25.93
N TYR A 48 4.07 6.71 -25.92
CA TYR A 48 3.35 6.11 -27.05
C TYR A 48 1.95 6.72 -27.26
N LEU A 49 1.17 6.90 -26.19
CA LEU A 49 -0.22 7.39 -26.25
C LEU A 49 -0.31 8.91 -26.40
N TYR A 50 0.63 9.65 -25.80
CA TYR A 50 0.60 11.11 -25.70
C TYR A 50 1.93 11.72 -26.17
N PRO A 51 2.29 11.56 -27.46
CA PRO A 51 3.57 12.05 -27.99
C PRO A 51 3.70 13.58 -27.93
N THR A 52 2.59 14.31 -27.85
CA THR A 52 2.55 15.77 -27.68
C THR A 52 2.48 16.24 -26.22
N GLY A 53 2.56 15.31 -25.26
CA GLY A 53 2.48 15.57 -23.83
C GLY A 53 1.18 15.05 -23.19
N PHE A 54 1.29 14.62 -21.94
CA PHE A 54 0.17 14.15 -21.12
C PHE A 54 -0.77 15.33 -20.80
N GLY A 55 -1.86 15.44 -21.55
CA GLY A 55 -2.91 16.44 -21.30
C GLY A 55 -3.86 16.02 -20.18
N ASN A 56 -4.86 16.85 -19.88
CA ASN A 56 -5.86 16.59 -18.83
C ASN A 56 -6.95 15.58 -19.24
N THR A 57 -6.62 14.63 -20.12
CA THR A 57 -7.59 13.71 -20.73
C THR A 57 -7.03 12.30 -20.84
N LEU A 58 -7.76 11.31 -20.31
CA LEU A 58 -7.60 9.91 -20.71
C LEU A 58 -8.23 9.72 -22.07
N LYS A 59 -7.38 9.67 -23.10
CA LYS A 59 -7.75 9.11 -24.40
C LYS A 59 -6.85 7.92 -24.66
N ILE A 60 -7.42 6.73 -24.51
CA ILE A 60 -6.72 5.45 -24.72
C ILE A 60 -7.60 4.64 -25.66
N ASP A 61 -7.01 4.11 -26.74
CA ASP A 61 -7.73 3.19 -27.62
C ASP A 61 -8.05 1.87 -26.88
N LEU A 62 -9.02 1.11 -27.38
CA LEU A 62 -9.47 -0.11 -26.71
C LEU A 62 -8.35 -1.15 -26.54
N HIS A 63 -7.42 -1.26 -27.49
CA HIS A 63 -6.34 -2.24 -27.43
C HIS A 63 -5.35 -1.89 -26.32
N SER A 64 -4.88 -0.65 -26.29
CA SER A 64 -3.99 -0.12 -25.26
C SER A 64 -4.65 -0.16 -23.88
N PHE A 65 -5.96 0.12 -23.79
CA PHE A 65 -6.72 0.05 -22.54
C PHE A 65 -6.78 -1.38 -21.96
N LEU A 66 -6.98 -2.40 -22.80
CA LEU A 66 -6.99 -3.80 -22.37
C LEU A 66 -5.60 -4.27 -21.91
N ILE A 67 -4.54 -3.79 -22.55
CA ILE A 67 -3.15 -4.05 -22.10
C ILE A 67 -2.94 -3.45 -20.71
N GLU A 68 -3.41 -2.23 -20.47
CA GLU A 68 -3.27 -1.57 -19.16
C GLU A 68 -4.05 -2.27 -18.05
N ILE A 69 -5.28 -2.71 -18.32
CA ILE A 69 -6.00 -3.58 -17.39
C ILE A 69 -5.18 -4.86 -17.09
N GLY A 70 -4.62 -5.48 -18.12
CA GLY A 70 -3.76 -6.66 -17.95
C GLY A 70 -2.54 -6.40 -17.07
N ARG A 71 -1.86 -5.27 -17.29
CA ARG A 71 -0.67 -4.84 -16.54
C ARG A 71 -0.99 -4.55 -15.08
N GLU A 72 -2.02 -3.74 -14.81
CA GLU A 72 -2.43 -3.38 -13.45
C GLU A 72 -2.88 -4.60 -12.65
N PHE A 73 -3.69 -5.49 -13.26
CA PHE A 73 -4.09 -6.74 -12.63
C PHE A 73 -2.87 -7.61 -12.29
N SER A 74 -1.93 -7.74 -13.23
CA SER A 74 -0.70 -8.50 -13.03
C SER A 74 0.17 -7.92 -11.91
N THR A 75 0.25 -6.59 -11.80
CA THR A 75 0.94 -5.89 -10.72
C THR A 75 0.38 -6.30 -9.35
N LEU A 76 -0.94 -6.26 -9.19
CA LEU A 76 -1.60 -6.68 -7.95
C LEU A 76 -1.35 -8.15 -7.61
N VAL A 77 -1.40 -9.03 -8.62
CA VAL A 77 -1.14 -10.47 -8.45
C VAL A 77 0.30 -10.72 -8.01
N VAL A 78 1.29 -10.05 -8.63
CA VAL A 78 2.71 -10.19 -8.28
C VAL A 78 2.95 -9.75 -6.84
N LEU A 79 2.47 -8.56 -6.46
CA LEU A 79 2.60 -8.04 -5.09
C LEU A 79 1.94 -8.97 -4.07
N TRP A 80 0.76 -9.48 -4.38
CA TRP A 80 0.05 -10.45 -3.53
C TRP A 80 0.85 -11.74 -3.35
N CYS A 81 1.31 -12.34 -4.43
CA CYS A 81 2.09 -13.58 -4.41
C CYS A 81 3.38 -13.43 -3.58
N VAL A 82 4.15 -12.35 -3.80
CA VAL A 82 5.39 -12.08 -3.04
C VAL A 82 5.10 -11.94 -1.56
N ALA A 83 4.04 -11.23 -1.18
CA ALA A 83 3.64 -11.10 0.21
C ALA A 83 3.21 -12.44 0.83
N MET A 84 2.49 -13.29 0.09
CA MET A 84 2.03 -14.60 0.58
C MET A 84 3.15 -15.62 0.79
N LEU A 85 4.28 -15.47 0.08
CA LEU A 85 5.49 -16.28 0.27
C LEU A 85 6.21 -16.01 1.60
N THR A 86 5.90 -14.89 2.26
CA THR A 86 6.47 -14.58 3.59
C THR A 86 5.93 -15.52 4.67
N ARG A 87 6.67 -15.65 5.78
CA ARG A 87 6.29 -16.49 6.93
C ARG A 87 5.32 -15.76 7.85
N GLY A 88 4.56 -16.53 8.62
CA GLY A 88 3.67 -16.03 9.67
C GLY A 88 2.19 -16.18 9.34
N SER A 89 1.35 -15.61 10.21
CA SER A 89 -0.10 -15.61 10.07
C SER A 89 -0.56 -14.81 8.85
N PHE A 90 -1.80 -15.04 8.40
CA PHE A 90 -2.40 -14.28 7.31
C PHE A 90 -2.34 -12.76 7.54
N SER A 91 -2.52 -12.28 8.78
CA SER A 91 -2.39 -10.86 9.11
C SER A 91 -0.98 -10.30 8.85
N ILE A 92 0.07 -11.08 9.09
CA ILE A 92 1.45 -10.68 8.77
C ILE A 92 1.66 -10.65 7.26
N LYS A 93 1.20 -11.69 6.55
CA LYS A 93 1.30 -11.76 5.09
C LYS A 93 0.53 -10.63 4.41
N PHE A 94 -0.68 -10.34 4.87
CA PHE A 94 -1.49 -9.23 4.37
C PHE A 94 -0.86 -7.87 4.71
N SER A 95 -0.31 -7.71 5.91
CA SER A 95 0.47 -6.52 6.27
C SER A 95 1.70 -6.34 5.37
N ASN A 96 2.35 -7.43 4.97
CA ASN A 96 3.47 -7.40 4.03
C ASN A 96 3.03 -7.01 2.62
N PHE A 97 1.83 -7.43 2.20
CA PHE A 97 1.21 -6.99 0.95
C PHE A 97 0.98 -5.47 0.95
N VAL A 98 0.36 -4.94 2.00
CA VAL A 98 0.15 -3.49 2.14
C VAL A 98 1.49 -2.73 2.14
N PHE A 99 2.49 -3.26 2.84
CA PHE A 99 3.82 -2.66 2.88
C PHE A 99 4.50 -2.61 1.51
N ILE A 100 4.55 -3.74 0.78
CA ILE A 100 5.20 -3.78 -0.52
C ILE A 100 4.45 -2.95 -1.55
N PHE A 101 3.11 -2.94 -1.50
CA PHE A 101 2.26 -2.08 -2.33
C PHE A 101 2.55 -0.60 -2.08
N ALA A 102 2.66 -0.19 -0.81
CA ALA A 102 2.95 1.20 -0.45
C ALA A 102 4.35 1.67 -0.90
N ILE A 103 5.36 0.81 -0.78
CA ILE A 103 6.71 1.12 -1.27
C ILE A 103 6.71 1.21 -2.81
N TRP A 104 6.08 0.25 -3.47
CA TRP A 104 5.91 0.23 -4.92
C TRP A 104 5.25 1.52 -5.44
N ASP A 105 4.16 1.93 -4.81
CA ASP A 105 3.37 3.12 -5.17
C ASP A 105 4.17 4.43 -5.02
N ILE A 106 4.88 4.60 -3.89
CA ILE A 106 5.74 5.77 -3.70
C ILE A 106 6.88 5.79 -4.73
N VAL A 107 7.50 4.65 -4.99
CA VAL A 107 8.64 4.56 -5.93
C VAL A 107 8.18 4.74 -7.37
N TYR A 108 6.97 4.33 -7.73
CA TYR A 108 6.34 4.63 -9.01
C TYR A 108 6.32 6.14 -9.27
N TYR A 109 5.85 6.95 -8.31
CA TYR A 109 5.87 8.41 -8.45
C TYR A 109 7.28 9.00 -8.50
N VAL A 110 8.22 8.45 -7.73
CA VAL A 110 9.64 8.87 -7.79
C VAL A 110 10.22 8.57 -9.19
N ALA A 111 9.92 7.41 -9.77
CA ALA A 111 10.38 7.03 -11.09
C ALA A 111 9.79 7.94 -12.17
N LEU A 112 8.48 8.21 -12.13
CA LEU A 112 7.83 9.17 -13.02
C LEU A 112 8.45 10.57 -12.91
N TYR A 113 8.78 11.02 -11.71
CA TYR A 113 9.43 12.31 -11.52
C TYR A 113 10.83 12.36 -12.15
N ILE A 114 11.57 11.25 -12.08
CA ILE A 114 12.89 11.13 -12.71
C ILE A 114 12.77 11.18 -14.24
N PHE A 115 11.82 10.44 -14.83
CA PHE A 115 11.67 10.30 -16.27
C PHE A 115 10.98 11.49 -16.94
N GLU A 116 9.98 12.06 -16.29
CA GLU A 116 9.04 13.02 -16.90
C GLU A 116 9.02 14.38 -16.20
N LYS A 117 9.66 14.53 -15.03
CA LYS A 117 9.49 15.69 -14.14
C LYS A 117 8.03 15.89 -13.69
N TRP A 118 7.26 14.81 -13.68
CA TRP A 118 5.89 14.75 -13.19
C TRP A 118 5.80 13.83 -11.96
N PRO A 119 5.04 14.17 -10.91
CA PRO A 119 4.20 15.35 -10.79
C PRO A 119 5.02 16.63 -10.57
N THR A 120 4.51 17.74 -11.08
CA THR A 120 5.06 19.08 -10.84
C THR A 120 4.74 19.57 -9.42
N CYS A 121 3.59 19.15 -8.88
CA CYS A 121 3.22 19.33 -7.48
C CYS A 121 2.39 18.16 -6.96
N LEU A 122 2.34 17.96 -5.65
CA LEU A 122 1.60 16.83 -5.05
C LEU A 122 0.07 16.93 -5.23
N LEU A 123 -0.44 18.05 -5.75
CA LEU A 123 -1.86 18.23 -6.06
C LEU A 123 -2.20 17.92 -7.52
N ASP A 124 -1.21 17.55 -8.34
CA ASP A 124 -1.46 17.11 -9.71
C ASP A 124 -2.34 15.86 -9.72
N TRP A 125 -3.30 15.82 -10.63
CA TRP A 125 -4.21 14.69 -10.79
C TRP A 125 -3.51 13.50 -11.44
N ASP A 126 -3.86 12.32 -10.96
CA ASP A 126 -3.44 11.06 -11.54
C ASP A 126 -4.61 10.09 -11.71
N VAL A 127 -4.36 9.06 -12.51
CA VAL A 127 -5.20 7.88 -12.66
C VAL A 127 -4.50 6.76 -11.90
N LEU A 128 -4.99 6.47 -10.69
CA LEU A 128 -4.30 5.54 -9.79
C LEU A 128 -4.36 4.10 -10.31
N PHE A 129 -5.53 3.70 -10.80
CA PHE A 129 -5.85 2.39 -11.36
C PHE A 129 -7.00 2.55 -12.38
N LEU A 130 -7.09 1.65 -13.34
CA LEU A 130 -8.19 1.47 -14.29
C LEU A 130 -9.18 0.38 -13.87
N ILE A 131 -8.81 -0.48 -12.92
CA ILE A 131 -9.64 -1.61 -12.46
C ILE A 131 -10.39 -1.27 -11.17
N PRO A 132 -11.70 -1.58 -11.03
CA PRO A 132 -12.59 -2.09 -12.08
C PRO A 132 -13.06 -1.01 -13.06
N ILE A 133 -12.91 0.25 -12.67
CA ILE A 133 -13.12 1.47 -13.46
C ILE A 133 -11.98 2.45 -13.09
N PRO A 134 -11.73 3.55 -13.83
CA PRO A 134 -10.68 4.51 -13.51
C PRO A 134 -10.79 5.12 -12.10
N TRP A 135 -9.67 5.30 -11.40
CA TRP A 135 -9.58 5.88 -10.05
C TRP A 135 -8.87 7.21 -10.15
N PHE A 136 -9.55 8.30 -9.81
CA PHE A 136 -8.98 9.64 -9.91
C PHE A 136 -8.62 10.19 -8.54
N ALA A 137 -7.38 10.65 -8.37
CA ALA A 137 -6.99 11.41 -7.18
C ALA A 137 -5.77 12.31 -7.44
N PRO A 138 -5.59 13.37 -6.66
CA PRO A 138 -4.31 14.08 -6.57
C PRO A 138 -3.21 13.18 -6.00
N VAL A 139 -1.97 13.29 -6.48
CA VAL A 139 -0.83 12.42 -6.10
C VAL A 139 -0.55 12.37 -4.57
N ILE A 140 -0.86 13.44 -3.83
CA ILE A 140 -0.71 13.45 -2.36
C ILE A 140 -1.54 12.35 -1.68
N VAL A 141 -2.66 11.96 -2.29
CA VAL A 141 -3.62 11.01 -1.73
C VAL A 141 -3.04 9.59 -1.68
N PRO A 142 -2.64 8.95 -2.79
CA PRO A 142 -2.02 7.63 -2.76
C PRO A 142 -0.74 7.63 -1.92
N ILE A 143 0.10 8.68 -2.00
CA ILE A 143 1.31 8.79 -1.15
C ILE A 143 0.94 8.77 0.34
N THR A 144 -0.08 9.51 0.76
CA THR A 144 -0.51 9.54 2.16
C THR A 144 -1.03 8.19 2.61
N ILE A 145 -1.83 7.51 1.78
CA ILE A 145 -2.35 6.16 2.07
C ILE A 145 -1.22 5.15 2.16
N SER A 146 -0.23 5.25 1.28
CA SER A 146 0.99 4.43 1.29
C SER A 146 1.79 4.63 2.58
N LEU A 147 1.97 5.87 3.05
CA LEU A 147 2.61 6.15 4.34
C LEU A 147 1.83 5.54 5.52
N ILE A 148 0.50 5.67 5.53
CA ILE A 148 -0.37 5.04 6.54
C ILE A 148 -0.23 3.51 6.50
N GLY A 149 -0.17 2.92 5.31
CA GLY A 149 0.04 1.48 5.11
C GLY A 149 1.38 0.99 5.68
N ILE A 150 2.45 1.75 5.43
CA ILE A 150 3.78 1.47 5.99
C ILE A 150 3.74 1.51 7.53
N ILE A 151 3.17 2.56 8.10
CA ILE A 151 3.02 2.70 9.56
C ILE A 151 2.17 1.55 10.11
N GLY A 152 1.05 1.23 9.47
CA GLY A 152 0.18 0.11 9.82
C GLY A 152 0.93 -1.22 9.84
N CYS A 153 1.81 -1.46 8.89
CA CYS A 153 2.64 -2.66 8.86
C CYS A 153 3.56 -2.76 10.08
N PHE A 154 4.21 -1.65 10.46
CA PHE A 154 5.04 -1.61 11.67
C PHE A 154 4.21 -1.80 12.94
N VAL A 155 2.98 -1.27 13.02
CA VAL A 155 2.06 -1.50 14.15
C VAL A 155 1.71 -2.99 14.28
N VAL A 156 1.33 -3.64 13.18
CA VAL A 156 1.00 -5.07 13.14
C VAL A 156 2.20 -5.90 13.61
N ARG A 157 3.41 -5.59 13.12
CA ARG A 157 4.65 -6.28 13.50
C ARG A 157 5.04 -6.04 14.95
N PHE A 158 4.89 -4.82 15.46
CA PHE A 158 5.14 -4.50 16.86
C PHE A 158 4.27 -5.34 17.80
N ILE A 159 2.99 -5.51 17.45
CA ILE A 159 2.07 -6.37 18.21
C ILE A 159 2.47 -7.85 18.10
N HIS A 160 2.89 -8.32 16.92
CA HIS A 160 3.33 -9.70 16.71
C HIS A 160 4.64 -10.04 17.44
N ALA A 161 5.59 -9.11 17.56
CA ALA A 161 6.82 -9.33 18.31
C ALA A 161 6.59 -9.68 19.80
N GLY A 162 5.37 -9.42 20.31
CA GLY A 162 4.92 -9.81 21.64
C GLY A 162 4.00 -11.03 21.69
N LYS A 163 3.54 -11.62 20.56
CA LYS A 163 2.47 -12.65 20.53
C LYS A 163 2.51 -13.56 19.30
N GLU A 164 2.07 -14.81 19.46
CA GLU A 164 1.89 -15.74 18.34
C GLU A 164 0.72 -15.37 17.40
N LYS A 165 -0.32 -14.71 17.91
CA LYS A 165 -1.50 -14.31 17.12
C LYS A 165 -1.96 -12.89 17.45
N ILE A 166 -2.27 -12.14 16.40
CA ILE A 166 -2.84 -10.79 16.50
C ILE A 166 -4.36 -10.92 16.66
N ARG A 167 -4.93 -10.26 17.67
CA ARG A 167 -6.38 -10.15 17.82
C ARG A 167 -6.85 -8.87 17.15
N ALA A 168 -7.42 -8.99 15.95
CA ALA A 168 -8.19 -7.91 15.33
C ALA A 168 -9.62 -8.00 15.86
N GLY A 169 -10.01 -7.11 16.77
CA GLY A 169 -11.37 -7.07 17.28
C GLY A 169 -12.37 -6.59 16.22
N PHE A 170 -13.65 -6.87 16.40
CA PHE A 170 -14.72 -6.43 15.50
C PHE A 170 -14.66 -4.93 15.20
N LEU A 171 -14.43 -4.11 16.23
CA LEU A 171 -14.29 -2.66 16.09
C LEU A 171 -13.06 -2.26 15.25
N THR A 172 -11.91 -2.90 15.46
CA THR A 172 -10.71 -2.66 14.64
C THR A 172 -11.01 -2.92 13.16
N SER A 173 -11.67 -4.06 12.87
CA SER A 173 -12.01 -4.43 11.50
C SER A 173 -12.96 -3.41 10.87
N ILE A 174 -14.03 -3.02 11.57
CA ILE A 174 -14.96 -1.99 11.05
C ILE A 174 -14.22 -0.69 10.73
N LEU A 175 -13.41 -0.18 11.65
CA LEU A 175 -12.70 1.09 11.45
C LEU A 175 -11.79 1.05 10.21
N LEU A 176 -11.00 -0.02 10.04
CA LEU A 176 -10.07 -0.14 8.93
C LEU A 176 -10.80 -0.40 7.59
N TRP A 177 -11.86 -1.22 7.57
CA TRP A 177 -12.65 -1.45 6.36
C TRP A 177 -13.44 -0.21 5.95
N SER A 178 -14.01 0.53 6.90
CA SER A 178 -14.68 1.79 6.61
C SER A 178 -13.70 2.83 6.07
N ALA A 179 -12.48 2.91 6.60
CA ALA A 179 -11.44 3.78 6.04
C ALA A 179 -11.15 3.45 4.56
N LEU A 180 -10.94 2.16 4.25
CA LEU A 180 -10.69 1.70 2.89
C LEU A 180 -11.87 2.01 1.95
N ILE A 181 -13.10 1.79 2.42
CA ILE A 181 -14.32 2.08 1.64
C ILE A 181 -14.43 3.58 1.36
N LEU A 182 -14.19 4.44 2.36
CA LEU A 182 -14.24 5.90 2.14
C LEU A 182 -13.20 6.37 1.13
N TRP A 183 -11.97 5.84 1.19
CA TRP A 183 -10.95 6.12 0.19
C TRP A 183 -11.35 5.62 -1.19
N LEU A 184 -11.86 4.40 -1.31
CA LEU A 184 -12.33 3.87 -2.59
C LEU A 184 -13.45 4.74 -3.18
N VAL A 185 -14.44 5.11 -2.37
CA VAL A 185 -15.53 6.00 -2.82
C VAL A 185 -14.99 7.36 -3.26
N SER A 186 -13.99 7.91 -2.56
CA SER A 186 -13.37 9.19 -2.94
C SER A 186 -12.67 9.15 -4.30
N PHE A 187 -12.14 7.99 -4.72
CA PHE A 187 -11.49 7.84 -6.03
C PHE A 187 -12.50 7.64 -7.16
N LEU A 188 -13.60 6.95 -6.85
CA LEU A 188 -14.56 6.47 -7.83
C LEU A 188 -15.72 7.43 -8.08
N ARG A 189 -15.96 8.41 -7.21
CA ARG A 189 -17.14 9.29 -7.27
C ARG A 189 -17.31 9.98 -8.62
N HIS A 190 -16.20 10.30 -9.28
CA HIS A 190 -16.17 11.01 -10.56
C HIS A 190 -15.89 10.08 -11.76
N SER A 191 -15.98 8.76 -11.55
CA SER A 191 -15.67 7.75 -12.56
C SER A 191 -16.95 7.09 -13.12
N PRO A 192 -16.94 6.67 -14.40
CA PRO A 192 -15.90 6.88 -15.39
C PRO A 192 -15.93 8.31 -15.98
N SER A 193 -14.75 8.86 -16.29
CA SER A 193 -14.61 10.15 -16.96
C SER A 193 -13.40 10.13 -17.88
N GLU A 194 -13.50 10.78 -19.04
CA GLU A 194 -12.33 11.03 -19.91
C GLU A 194 -11.48 12.19 -19.40
N HIS A 195 -12.04 13.08 -18.58
CA HIS A 195 -11.37 14.28 -18.09
C HIS A 195 -11.16 14.22 -16.59
N PHE A 196 -10.09 14.86 -16.10
CA PHE A 196 -9.89 14.98 -14.67
C PHE A 196 -11.02 15.81 -14.01
N PRO A 197 -11.49 15.41 -12.81
CA PRO A 197 -12.52 16.15 -12.10
C PRO A 197 -12.07 17.57 -11.71
N ALA A 198 -13.03 18.49 -11.61
CA ALA A 198 -12.75 19.88 -11.20
C ALA A 198 -12.32 20.00 -9.73
N TYR A 199 -12.71 19.05 -8.88
CA TYR A 199 -12.37 19.01 -7.46
C TYR A 199 -12.26 17.55 -6.98
N TYR A 200 -11.56 17.36 -5.86
CA TYR A 200 -11.43 16.08 -5.19
C TYR A 200 -12.23 16.06 -3.88
N ASP A 201 -12.78 14.90 -3.52
CA ASP A 201 -13.61 14.70 -2.31
C ASP A 201 -12.74 14.61 -1.04
N TRP A 202 -12.10 15.72 -0.68
CA TRP A 202 -11.20 15.81 0.47
C TRP A 202 -11.84 15.37 1.79
N GLU A 203 -13.14 15.64 1.97
CA GLU A 203 -13.85 15.23 3.19
C GLU A 203 -13.83 13.72 3.37
N LEU A 204 -14.17 12.94 2.35
CA LEU A 204 -14.15 11.48 2.42
C LEU A 204 -12.74 10.95 2.71
N PHE A 205 -11.74 11.56 2.07
CA PHE A 205 -10.33 11.23 2.29
C PHE A 205 -9.89 11.45 3.74
N PHE A 206 -10.17 12.61 4.32
CA PHE A 206 -9.79 12.93 5.70
C PHE A 206 -10.55 12.09 6.74
N HIS A 207 -11.84 11.80 6.51
CA HIS A 207 -12.58 10.85 7.35
C HIS A 207 -11.97 9.45 7.30
N GLY A 208 -11.54 9.00 6.11
CA GLY A 208 -10.79 7.76 5.96
C GLY A 208 -9.50 7.74 6.77
N ILE A 209 -8.71 8.82 6.76
CA ILE A 209 -7.52 8.96 7.60
C ILE A 209 -7.87 8.81 9.08
N PHE A 210 -8.88 9.54 9.55
CA PHE A 210 -9.31 9.49 10.95
C PHE A 210 -9.69 8.06 11.37
N LEU A 211 -10.47 7.36 10.56
CA LEU A 211 -10.87 5.97 10.82
C LEU A 211 -9.69 5.01 10.80
N ALA A 212 -8.74 5.18 9.87
CA ALA A 212 -7.54 4.35 9.82
C ALA A 212 -6.68 4.51 11.09
N ILE A 213 -6.45 5.75 11.52
CA ILE A 213 -5.72 6.06 12.75
C ILE A 213 -6.44 5.47 13.96
N ALA A 214 -7.75 5.70 14.08
CA ALA A 214 -8.56 5.14 15.17
C ALA A 214 -8.50 3.59 15.18
N GLY A 215 -8.54 2.96 14.01
CA GLY A 215 -8.39 1.52 13.83
C GLY A 215 -7.07 0.99 14.34
N PHE A 216 -5.94 1.60 13.94
CA PHE A 216 -4.62 1.20 14.43
C PHE A 216 -4.42 1.47 15.92
N VAL A 217 -4.92 2.59 16.45
CA VAL A 217 -4.90 2.87 17.90
C VAL A 217 -5.70 1.80 18.65
N ASN A 218 -6.90 1.47 18.19
CA ASN A 218 -7.73 0.42 18.80
C ASN A 218 -7.04 -0.94 18.74
N LEU A 219 -6.41 -1.28 17.62
CA LEU A 219 -5.63 -2.51 17.45
C LEU A 219 -4.52 -2.61 18.50
N ILE A 220 -3.79 -1.53 18.75
CA ILE A 220 -2.77 -1.46 19.79
C ILE A 220 -3.42 -1.66 21.16
N LEU A 221 -4.47 -0.91 21.49
CA LEU A 221 -5.15 -0.96 22.81
C LEU A 221 -5.65 -2.36 23.16
N VAL A 222 -6.35 -3.03 22.23
CA VAL A 222 -6.84 -4.40 22.40
C VAL A 222 -5.70 -5.38 22.63
N ASN A 223 -4.51 -5.08 22.11
CA ASN A 223 -3.35 -5.93 22.24
C ASN A 223 -2.39 -5.55 23.38
N LYS A 224 -2.56 -4.40 24.06
CA LYS A 224 -1.70 -3.92 25.16
C LYS A 224 -1.60 -4.90 26.34
N GLY A 225 -2.68 -5.62 26.68
CA GLY A 225 -2.71 -6.54 27.84
C GLY A 225 -1.70 -7.69 27.79
N GLY A 226 -1.20 -8.05 26.59
CA GLY A 226 -0.15 -9.07 26.44
C GLY A 226 1.26 -8.51 26.26
N LEU A 227 1.44 -7.18 26.18
CA LEU A 227 2.76 -6.55 26.04
C LEU A 227 3.48 -6.40 27.40
N LYS A 228 2.77 -6.57 28.53
CA LYS A 228 3.29 -6.44 29.90
C LYS A 228 3.83 -7.73 30.51
N GLN A 229 3.91 -8.85 29.77
CA GLN A 229 4.44 -10.13 30.27
C GLN A 229 5.89 -10.43 29.84
N LYS A 230 6.67 -9.41 29.46
CA LYS A 230 8.11 -9.52 29.26
C LYS A 230 8.85 -8.74 30.33
#